data_AF-X1VKY2-F1
#
_entry.id   AF-X1VKY2-F1
#
_cell.length_a   1.000
_cell.length_b   1.000
_cell.length_c   1.000
_cell.angle_alpha   90.00
_cell.angle_beta   90.00
_cell.angle_gamma   90.00
#
_symmetry.space_group_name_H-M   'P 1'
#
loop_
_entity.id
_entity.type
_entity.pdbx_description
1 polymer ?
#
loop_
_entity_poly.entity_id
_entity_poly.type
_entity_poly.pdbx_seq_one_letter_code
_entity_poly.pdbx_strand_id
1 'polypeptide(L)' 'SYNDNLVVNNVSFTVAQGEIFGLIGPNGAGKTTTIRMMMDITKPESGEISILGES' A
#
# COMPACT_ATOMS: atom_id res chain seq x y z
N SER A 1 -3.74 -8.12 7.95
CA SER A 1 -4.47 -9.21 7.27
C SER A 1 -5.97 -8.89 7.30
N TYR A 2 -6.81 -9.65 6.60
CA TYR A 2 -8.27 -9.57 6.77
C TYR A 2 -8.83 -10.99 6.88
N ASN A 3 -9.57 -11.29 7.95
CA ASN A 3 -10.09 -12.64 8.23
C ASN A 3 -9.00 -13.72 8.08
N ASP A 4 -7.85 -13.49 8.73
CA ASP A 4 -6.65 -14.34 8.68
C ASP A 4 -5.99 -14.53 7.30
N ASN A 5 -6.48 -13.83 6.26
CA ASN A 5 -5.85 -13.82 4.96
C ASN A 5 -4.85 -12.67 4.85
N LEU A 6 -3.61 -12.99 4.50
CA LEU A 6 -2.59 -12.00 4.15
C LEU A 6 -3.00 -11.32 2.83
N VAL A 7 -3.37 -10.03 2.91
CA VAL A 7 -3.84 -9.24 1.76
C VAL A 7 -2.71 -8.44 1.10
N VAL A 8 -1.74 -8.00 1.90
CA VAL A 8 -0.51 -7.36 1.43
C VAL A 8 0.65 -8.04 2.16
N ASN A 9 1.66 -8.48 1.41
CA ASN A 9 2.80 -9.20 1.95
C ASN A 9 4.09 -8.66 1.32
N ASN A 10 4.90 -7.99 2.14
CA ASN A 10 6.24 -7.50 1.78
C ASN A 10 6.30 -6.72 0.45
N VAL A 11 5.36 -5.78 0.26
CA VAL A 11 5.36 -4.89 -0.91
C VAL A 11 6.25 -3.69 -0.61
N SER A 12 7.17 -3.38 -1.53
CA SER A 12 8.06 -2.21 -1.42
C SER A 12 8.20 -1.53 -2.77
N PHE A 13 7.94 -0.23 -2.80
CA PHE A 13 8.14 0.62 -3.96
C PHE A 13 8.27 2.08 -3.53
N THR A 14 8.77 2.91 -4.43
CA THR A 14 8.83 4.37 -4.27
C THR A 14 8.26 4.99 -5.54
N VAL A 15 7.45 6.04 -5.39
CA VAL A 15 6.92 6.81 -6.52
C VAL A 15 7.60 8.17 -6.50
N ALA A 16 8.32 8.49 -7.58
CA ALA A 16 9.03 9.76 -7.69
C ALA A 16 8.07 10.93 -7.96
N GLN A 17 8.50 12.15 -7.62
CA GLN A 17 7.73 13.35 -7.94
C GLN A 17 7.56 13.47 -9.47
N GLY A 18 6.30 13.61 -9.92
CA GLY A 18 5.97 13.69 -11.34
C GLY A 18 5.83 12.33 -12.04
N GLU A 19 6.04 11.22 -11.35
CA GLU A 19 5.82 9.88 -11.89
C GLU A 19 4.33 9.53 -11.93
N ILE A 20 3.89 8.91 -13.03
CA ILE A 20 2.57 8.29 -13.13
C ILE A 20 2.72 6.82 -12.73
N PHE A 21 2.24 6.48 -11.53
CA PHE A 21 2.28 5.12 -11.01
C PHE A 21 0.92 4.44 -11.11
N GLY A 22 0.89 3.17 -11.56
CA GLY A 22 -0.31 2.35 -11.66
C GLY A 22 -0.23 1.09 -10.82
N LEU A 23 -1.19 0.89 -9.92
CA LEU A 23 -1.34 -0.34 -9.14
C LEU A 23 -2.43 -1.24 -9.76
N ILE A 24 -2.03 -2.29 -10.48
CA ILE A 24 -2.93 -3.13 -11.27
C ILE A 24 -2.85 -4.60 -10.84
N GLY A 25 -3.97 -5.31 -10.91
CA GLY A 25 -4.08 -6.72 -10.50
C GLY A 25 -5.54 -7.17 -10.36
N PRO A 26 -5.81 -8.47 -10.17
CA PRO A 26 -7.16 -9.01 -10.05
C PRO A 26 -7.88 -8.53 -8.78
N ASN A 27 -9.19 -8.75 -8.70
CA ASN A 27 -9.96 -8.47 -7.49
C ASN A 27 -9.42 -9.27 -6.30
N GLY A 28 -9.34 -8.64 -5.13
CA GLY A 28 -8.76 -9.26 -3.93
C GLY A 28 -7.23 -9.17 -3.82
N ALA A 29 -6.50 -8.71 -4.86
CA ALA A 29 -5.04 -8.61 -4.84
C ALA A 29 -4.45 -7.53 -3.91
N GLY A 30 -5.24 -6.92 -3.02
CA GLY A 30 -4.74 -5.94 -2.04
C GLY A 30 -4.54 -4.50 -2.55
N LYS A 31 -4.98 -4.18 -3.78
CA LYS A 31 -4.82 -2.83 -4.38
C LYS A 31 -5.42 -1.71 -3.53
N THR A 32 -6.72 -1.79 -3.24
CA THR A 32 -7.44 -0.79 -2.45
C THR A 32 -6.90 -0.73 -1.03
N THR A 33 -6.51 -1.87 -0.45
CA THR A 33 -5.87 -1.92 0.87
C THR A 33 -4.55 -1.16 0.87
N THR A 34 -3.69 -1.37 -0.13
CA THR A 34 -2.41 -0.66 -0.28
C THR A 34 -2.63 0.85 -0.39
N ILE A 35 -3.56 1.29 -1.25
CA ILE A 35 -3.86 2.72 -1.41
C ILE A 35 -4.42 3.31 -0.10
N ARG A 36 -5.29 2.59 0.62
CA ARG A 36 -5.81 3.03 1.92
C ARG A 36 -4.71 3.16 2.97
N MET A 37 -3.71 2.29 2.96
CA MET A 37 -2.55 2.42 3.85
C MET A 37 -1.72 3.66 3.51
N MET A 38 -1.54 3.98 2.23
CA MET A 38 -0.85 5.20 1.79
C MET A 38 -1.60 6.49 2.16
N MET A 39 -2.93 6.44 2.20
CA MET A 39 -3.76 7.58 2.62
C MET A 39 -3.94 7.67 4.14
N ASP A 40 -3.23 6.84 4.91
CA ASP A 40 -3.36 6.69 6.36
C ASP A 40 -4.78 6.33 6.88
N ILE A 41 -5.64 5.80 6.01
CA ILE A 41 -6.99 5.34 6.37
C ILE A 41 -6.95 4.00 7.11
N THR A 42 -5.87 3.24 6.92
CA THR A 42 -5.66 1.94 7.55
C THR A 42 -4.17 1.80 7.84
N LYS A 43 -3.78 1.50 9.09
CA LYS A 43 -2.36 1.30 9.41
C LYS A 43 -1.90 -0.09 8.92
N PRO A 44 -0.67 -0.20 8.36
CA PRO A 44 -0.08 -1.51 8.11
C PRO A 44 0.20 -2.22 9.43
N GLU A 45 0.14 -3.56 9.42
CA GLU A 45 0.54 -4.37 10.59
C GLU A 45 2.06 -4.39 10.79
N SER A 46 2.82 -4.17 9.71
CA SER A 46 4.28 -4.15 9.71
C SER A 46 4.81 -3.33 8.55
N GLY A 47 6.02 -2.78 8.70
CA GLY A 47 6.66 -1.93 7.70
C GLY A 47 6.35 -0.45 7.91
N GLU A 48 6.77 0.37 6.96
CA GLU A 48 6.67 1.83 7.02
C GLU A 48 6.21 2.38 5.67
N ILE A 49 5.46 3.48 5.72
CA ILE A 49 5.02 4.22 4.53
C ILE A 49 5.37 5.69 4.78
N SER A 50 6.17 6.27 3.91
CA SER A 50 6.48 7.70 3.94
C SER A 50 5.82 8.42 2.76
N ILE A 51 5.08 9.50 3.03
CA ILE A 51 4.42 10.34 2.03
C ILE A 51 5.09 11.72 2.06
N LEU A 52 5.59 12.18 0.90
CA LEU A 52 6.27 13.47 0.76
C LEU A 52 7.45 13.67 1.74
N GLY A 53 8.07 12.57 2.18
CA GLY A 53 9.19 12.58 3.13
C GLY A 53 8.78 12.51 4.61
N GLU A 54 7.49 12.35 4.91
CA GLU A 54 6.96 12.20 6.27
C GLU A 54 6.38 10.80 6.48
N SER A 55 6.63 10.19 7.64
CA SER A 55 6.18 8.83 8.01
C SER A 55 4.99 8.83 8.97
#